data_AF-A0A392R4C0-F1
#
_entry.id   AF-A0A392R4C0-F1
#
_cell.length_a   1.000
_cell.length_b   1.000
_cell.length_c   1.000
_cell.angle_alpha   90.00
_cell.angle_beta   90.00
_cell.angle_gamma   90.00
#
_symmetry.space_group_name_H-M   'P 1'
#
loop_
_entity.id
_entity.type
_entity.pdbx_description
1 polymer ?
#
loop_
_entity_poly.entity_id
_entity_poly.type
_entity_poly.pdbx_seq_one_letter_code
_entity_poly.pdbx_strand_id
1 'polypeptide(L)' 'MKNADQALLSGCSAGGLASILHCDEFRSLLPKSTKVKCLSDAGFFLDATDVSGGHTLRNLFGGVVNLQ' A
#
# COMPACT_ATOMS: atom_id res chain seq x y z
N MET A 1 3.86 2.81 19.62
CA MET A 1 3.91 4.02 18.78
C MET A 1 3.35 5.29 19.44
N LYS A 2 2.83 5.25 20.68
CA LYS A 2 2.14 6.39 21.34
C LYS A 2 2.95 7.70 21.43
N ASN A 3 4.27 7.60 21.45
CA ASN A 3 5.20 8.73 21.58
C ASN A 3 6.09 8.91 20.34
N ALA A 4 5.72 8.33 19.19
CA ALA A 4 6.50 8.50 17.97
C ALA A 4 6.23 9.88 17.36
N ASP A 5 7.28 10.67 17.14
CA ASP A 5 7.18 11.95 16.43
C ASP A 5 7.01 11.75 14.93
N GLN A 6 7.57 10.65 14.40
CA GLN A 6 7.54 10.30 13.00
C GLN A 6 7.27 8.80 12.83
N ALA A 7 6.53 8.45 11.79
CA ALA A 7 6.31 7.06 11.39
C ALA A 7 6.34 6.95 9.86
N LEU A 8 6.95 5.87 9.37
CA LEU A 8 7.00 5.53 7.95
C LEU A 8 6.37 4.16 7.76
N LEU A 9 5.32 4.08 6.93
CA LEU A 9 4.82 2.82 6.40
C LEU A 9 5.46 2.57 5.04
N SER A 10 6.27 1.54 4.91
CA SER A 10 6.88 1.17 3.65
C SER A 10 6.68 -0.31 3.33
N GLY A 11 6.69 -0.63 2.05
CA GLY A 11 6.64 -2.00 1.57
C GLY A 11 7.06 -2.10 0.11
N CYS A 12 7.44 -3.31 -0.30
CA CYS A 12 7.84 -3.64 -1.66
C CYS A 12 6.80 -4.54 -2.34
N SER A 13 6.56 -4.40 -3.64
CA SER A 13 5.64 -5.25 -4.42
C SER A 13 4.23 -5.27 -3.82
N ALA A 14 3.71 -6.44 -3.41
CA ALA A 14 2.43 -6.57 -2.70
C ALA A 14 2.36 -5.67 -1.45
N GLY A 15 3.45 -5.57 -0.70
CA GLY A 15 3.54 -4.71 0.47
C GLY A 15 3.59 -3.22 0.10
N GLY A 16 4.15 -2.89 -1.06
CA GLY A 16 4.13 -1.51 -1.57
C GLY A 16 2.72 -1.08 -1.95
N LEU A 17 1.98 -1.97 -2.63
CA LEU A 17 0.57 -1.76 -2.93
C LEU A 17 -0.25 -1.58 -1.65
N ALA A 18 -0.08 -2.47 -0.67
CA ALA A 18 -0.73 -2.34 0.63
C ALA A 18 -0.35 -1.02 1.34
N SER A 19 0.91 -0.59 1.26
CA SER A 19 1.39 0.63 1.93
C SER A 19 0.70 1.90 1.43
N ILE A 20 0.36 1.97 0.14
CA ILE A 20 -0.40 3.12 -0.41
C ILE A 20 -1.90 2.98 -0.16
N LEU A 21 -2.46 1.77 -0.19
CA LEU A 21 -3.88 1.54 0.07
C LEU A 21 -4.26 1.86 1.53
N HIS A 22 -3.41 1.48 2.49
CA HIS A 22 -3.70 1.60 3.92
C HIS A 22 -2.99 2.77 4.61
N CYS A 23 -2.42 3.71 3.84
CA CYS A 23 -1.66 4.82 4.43
C CYS A 23 -2.49 5.68 5.39
N ASP A 24 -3.73 5.98 5.02
CA ASP A 24 -4.64 6.80 5.84
C ASP A 24 -5.15 6.06 7.07
N GLU A 25 -5.39 4.75 6.95
CA GLU A 25 -5.74 3.89 8.08
C GLU A 25 -4.58 3.81 9.07
N PHE A 26 -3.35 3.57 8.59
CA PHE A 26 -2.15 3.59 9.43
C PHE A 26 -1.97 4.95 10.13
N ARG A 27 -2.25 6.06 9.41
CA ARG A 27 -2.25 7.41 9.98
C ARG A 27 -3.28 7.58 11.10
N SER A 28 -4.44 6.93 10.98
CA SER A 28 -5.52 6.98 11.98
C SER A 28 -5.17 6.27 13.29
N LEU A 29 -4.25 5.30 13.24
CA LEU A 29 -3.76 4.57 14.42
C LEU A 29 -2.78 5.39 15.28
N LEU A 30 -2.34 6.56 14.80
CA LEU A 30 -1.31 7.38 15.42
C LEU A 30 -1.87 8.72 15.91
N PRO A 31 -1.29 9.31 16.98
CA PRO A 31 -1.65 10.66 17.43
C PRO A 31 -1.63 11.69 16.29
N LYS A 32 -2.46 12.73 16.40
CA LYS A 32 -2.48 13.80 15.39
C LYS A 32 -1.14 14.54 15.28
N SER A 33 -0.34 14.57 16.35
CA SER A 33 1.00 15.16 16.35
C SER A 33 2.05 14.35 15.59
N THR A 34 1.84 13.05 15.37
CA THR A 34 2.80 12.20 14.67
C THR A 34 2.81 12.51 13.18
N LYS A 35 3.99 12.77 12.62
CA LYS A 35 4.20 12.94 11.18
C LYS A 35 4.27 11.57 10.50
N VAL A 36 3.28 11.25 9.69
CA VAL A 36 3.24 9.98 8.95
C VAL A 36 3.64 10.21 7.50
N LYS A 37 4.44 9.29 6.97
CA LYS A 37 4.73 9.16 5.54
C LYS A 37 4.52 7.71 5.13
N CYS A 38 4.21 7.51 3.85
CA CYS A 38 4.09 6.19 3.27
C CYS A 38 4.91 6.11 1.99
N LEU A 39 5.54 4.96 1.76
CA LEU A 39 6.37 4.70 0.59
C LEU A 39 5.97 3.36 -0.02
N SER A 40 5.43 3.40 -1.24
CA SER A 40 5.24 2.22 -2.06
C SER A 40 6.46 2.03 -2.95
N ASP A 41 7.23 0.98 -2.67
CA ASP A 41 8.29 0.52 -3.54
C ASP A 41 7.75 -0.59 -4.45
N ALA A 42 7.91 -0.46 -5.76
CA ALA A 42 7.43 -1.42 -6.77
C ALA A 42 5.96 -1.88 -6.59
N GLY A 43 5.10 -1.05 -5.96
CA GLY A 43 3.74 -1.43 -5.56
C GLY A 43 2.63 -0.76 -6.36
N PHE A 44 2.97 -0.07 -7.46
CA PHE A 44 1.98 0.51 -8.36
C PHE A 44 1.87 -0.36 -9.60
N PHE A 45 0.68 -0.94 -9.81
CA PHE A 45 0.42 -1.88 -10.90
C PHE A 45 -0.67 -1.33 -11.81
N LEU A 46 -0.44 -1.42 -13.12
CA LEU A 46 -1.44 -1.06 -14.11
C LEU A 46 -2.44 -2.20 -14.26
N ASP A 47 -3.72 -1.84 -14.32
CA ASP A 47 -4.77 -2.74 -14.72
C ASP A 47 -4.87 -2.81 -16.24
N ALA A 48 -3.86 -3.44 -16.84
CA ALA A 48 -3.69 -3.53 -18.28
C ALA A 48 -3.66 -4.99 -18.75
N THR A 49 -3.97 -5.17 -20.03
CA THR A 49 -3.85 -6.47 -20.70
C THR A 49 -2.37 -6.84 -20.88
N ASP A 50 -2.00 -8.06 -20.51
CA ASP A 50 -0.66 -8.61 -20.70
C ASP A 50 -0.45 -9.17 -22.13
N VAL A 51 0.75 -9.68 -22.42
CA VAL A 51 1.13 -10.24 -23.73
C VAL A 51 0.31 -11.49 -24.13
N SER A 52 -0.36 -12.13 -23.18
CA SER A 52 -1.23 -13.29 -23.41
C SER A 52 -2.70 -12.89 -23.53
N GLY A 53 -3.04 -11.59 -23.48
CA GLY A 53 -4.41 -11.10 -23.56
C GLY A 53 -5.15 -11.12 -22.21
N GLY A 54 -4.48 -11.44 -21.10
CA GLY A 54 -5.08 -11.53 -19.77
C GLY A 54 -4.89 -10.28 -18.92
N HIS A 55 -5.54 -10.24 -17.75
CA HIS A 55 -5.34 -9.21 -16.72
C HIS A 55 -4.55 -9.77 -15.53
N THR A 56 -3.32 -10.25 -15.79
CA THR A 56 -2.52 -10.95 -14.78
C THR A 56 -2.35 -10.16 -13.49
N LEU A 57 -2.02 -8.85 -13.57
CA LEU A 57 -1.80 -8.04 -12.36
C LEU A 57 -3.07 -7.80 -11.54
N ARG A 58 -4.22 -7.58 -12.20
CA ARG A 58 -5.54 -7.49 -11.52
C ARG A 58 -5.84 -8.76 -10.73
N ASN A 59 -5.63 -9.91 -11.35
CA ASN A 59 -5.91 -11.20 -10.72
C ASN A 59 -4.91 -11.51 -9.59
N LEU A 60 -3.62 -11.24 -9.81
CA LEU A 60 -2.56 -11.50 -8.84
C LEU A 60 -2.71 -10.64 -7.56
N PHE A 61 -2.99 -9.34 -7.72
CA PHE A 61 -3.09 -8.41 -6.59
C PHE A 61 -4.51 -8.18 -6.10
N GLY A 62 -5.52 -8.81 -6.70
CA GLY A 62 -6.93 -8.67 -6.29
C GLY A 62 -7.15 -9.00 -4.81
N GLY A 63 -6.41 -9.95 -4.26
CA GLY A 63 -6.46 -10.25 -2.82
C GLY A 63 -5.94 -9.10 -1.93
N VAL A 64 -4.92 -8.36 -2.38
CA VAL A 64 -4.36 -7.21 -1.66
C VAL A 64 -5.31 -6.02 -1.72
N VAL A 65 -5.93 -5.78 -2.89
CA VAL A 65 -6.89 -4.68 -3.07
C VAL A 65 -8.17 -4.88 -2.28
N ASN A 66 -8.63 -6.14 -2.14
CA ASN A 66 -9.85 -6.47 -1.41
C ASN A 66 -9.60 -6.75 0.09
N LEU A 67 -8.37 -6.63 0.56
CA LEU A 67 -8.05 -6.82 1.97
C LEU A 67 -8.57 -5.59 2.75
N GLN A 68 -9.51 -5.85 3.67
CA GLN A 68 -10.02 -4.87 4.63
C GLN A 68 -9.40 -5.09 6.01
#